data_AF-A0A7X5Q551-F1
#
_entry.id   AF-A0A7X5Q551-F1
#
_cell.length_a   1.000
_cell.length_b   1.000
_cell.length_c   1.000
_cell.angle_alpha   90.00
_cell.angle_beta   90.00
_cell.angle_gamma   90.00
#
_symmetry.space_group_name_H-M   'P 1'
#
loop_
_entity.id
_entity.type
_entity.pdbx_description
1 polymer ?
#
loop_
_entity_poly.entity_id
_entity_poly.type
_entity_poly.pdbx_seq_one_letter_code
_entity_poly.pdbx_strand_id
1 'polypeptide(L)'
;MKKSLPILCTSFLFCSVFSYGNEEVEEAQTDEIAMLEPSIFAQQPASLEELDLSPSTFAPRHKNPFLAVGLSALVPGLGHIYLEEYKTAGYLLGSTGLFGGLSYSDVLNENFQASNLITMQNVSLYGIYAAYRDVRSYNREEGYFYKMPKDSFADLVWAPFQWSVLKKPEVWGGFLGALTLAAGAQYFLSPEKTECAANHSSKMTFPLLAFPVGIGEESFFRGYLQPMFSEWLTPWGGIILSSLAFGAAHLGNGLFMEPEQRARYYSVGLPVITSFGFYFGWLTYKNCSLKESVALHAWYDFALFLVSYAAVQSAAVGKPSFSISIPF
;
A
#
# COMPACT_ATOMS: atom_id res chain seq x y z
N MET A 1 25.96 -7.76 15.75
CA MET A 1 24.73 -8.49 16.13
C MET A 1 24.28 -9.34 14.95
N LYS A 2 24.28 -10.68 15.08
CA LYS A 2 23.72 -11.57 14.06
C LYS A 2 22.19 -11.38 14.09
N LYS A 3 21.63 -10.62 13.14
CA LYS A 3 20.18 -10.47 13.00
C LYS A 3 19.66 -11.79 12.41
N SER A 4 19.03 -12.62 13.25
CA SER A 4 18.24 -13.76 12.78
C SER A 4 17.07 -13.24 11.95
N LEU A 5 16.86 -13.84 10.79
CA LEU A 5 15.78 -13.51 9.86
C LEU A 5 14.45 -13.83 10.56
N PRO A 6 13.57 -12.86 10.89
CA PRO A 6 12.20 -13.20 11.16
C PRO A 6 11.62 -13.61 9.81
N ILE A 7 11.52 -14.91 9.57
CA ILE A 7 10.68 -15.46 8.51
C ILE A 7 9.25 -15.20 8.96
N LEU A 8 8.81 -13.95 8.82
CA LEU A 8 7.40 -13.65 8.70
C LEU A 8 7.03 -14.19 7.33
N CYS A 9 6.46 -15.39 7.35
CA CYS A 9 5.65 -15.90 6.28
C CYS A 9 4.46 -14.94 6.16
N THR A 10 4.65 -13.77 5.55
CA THR A 10 3.56 -13.00 4.96
C THR A 10 3.11 -13.80 3.75
N SER A 11 2.36 -14.86 4.01
CA SER A 11 1.47 -15.43 3.04
C SER A 11 0.69 -14.26 2.44
N PHE A 12 0.91 -14.04 1.15
CA PHE A 12 0.11 -13.12 0.34
C PHE A 12 -1.37 -13.48 0.54
N LEU A 13 -2.06 -12.75 1.42
CA LEU A 13 -3.52 -12.72 1.47
C LEU A 13 -3.97 -11.70 0.42
N PHE A 14 -3.85 -12.09 -0.84
CA PHE A 14 -4.60 -11.48 -1.93
C PHE A 14 -5.74 -12.45 -2.26
N CYS A 15 -6.95 -12.08 -1.85
CA CYS A 15 -8.24 -12.60 -2.29
C CYS A 15 -8.31 -14.08 -2.74
N SER A 16 -8.46 -14.99 -1.78
CA SER A 16 -9.35 -16.13 -1.98
C SER A 16 -10.69 -15.81 -1.32
N VAL A 17 -11.74 -15.72 -2.13
CA VAL A 17 -13.13 -15.58 -1.72
C VAL A 17 -13.47 -16.69 -0.71
N PHE A 18 -13.72 -16.34 0.54
CA PHE A 18 -14.27 -17.27 1.53
C PHE A 18 -15.77 -17.44 1.25
N SER A 19 -16.14 -18.64 0.81
CA SER A 19 -17.52 -19.11 0.88
C SER A 19 -17.80 -19.51 2.33
N TYR A 20 -18.56 -18.70 3.06
CA TYR A 20 -18.98 -19.04 4.43
C TYR A 20 -20.14 -20.04 4.38
N GLY A 21 -19.90 -21.24 4.91
CA GLY A 21 -20.94 -22.13 5.40
C GLY A 21 -21.39 -21.63 6.78
N ASN A 22 -22.71 -21.59 7.00
CA ASN A 22 -23.30 -21.29 8.30
C ASN A 22 -23.07 -22.48 9.25
N GLU A 23 -22.28 -22.28 10.30
CA GLU A 23 -22.32 -23.12 11.49
C GLU A 23 -22.85 -22.30 12.66
N GLU A 24 -23.88 -22.84 13.31
CA GLU A 24 -24.53 -22.29 14.49
C GLU A 24 -23.58 -22.41 15.70
N VAL A 25 -23.40 -21.31 16.43
CA VAL A 25 -22.60 -21.27 17.66
C VAL A 25 -23.53 -21.46 18.85
N GLU A 26 -23.23 -22.50 19.63
CA GLU A 26 -23.88 -22.89 20.88
C GLU A 26 -23.52 -21.93 22.03
N GLU A 27 -24.53 -21.52 22.79
CA GLU A 27 -24.47 -20.49 23.83
C GLU A 27 -23.95 -21.10 25.15
N ALA A 28 -22.79 -20.62 25.64
CA ALA A 28 -22.19 -21.09 26.89
C ALA A 28 -22.60 -20.23 28.09
N GLN A 29 -23.08 -20.91 29.14
CA GLN A 29 -23.50 -20.37 30.44
C GLN A 29 -22.37 -19.63 31.19
N THR A 30 -22.74 -18.50 31.80
CA THR A 30 -21.92 -17.73 32.74
C THR A 30 -22.20 -18.17 34.18
N ASP A 31 -21.18 -18.70 34.87
CA ASP A 31 -21.20 -19.00 36.30
C ASP A 31 -20.68 -17.83 37.16
N GLU A 32 -21.22 -17.79 38.38
CA GLU A 32 -21.10 -16.77 39.43
C GLU A 32 -19.67 -16.32 39.79
N ILE A 33 -19.49 -15.00 39.94
CA ILE A 33 -18.32 -14.41 40.60
C ILE A 33 -18.68 -14.13 42.07
N ALA A 34 -18.01 -14.87 42.96
CA ALA A 34 -18.04 -14.69 44.40
C ALA A 34 -17.45 -13.35 44.84
N MET A 35 -18.11 -12.73 45.82
CA MET A 35 -17.67 -11.49 46.48
C MET A 35 -16.46 -11.73 47.38
N LEU A 36 -15.40 -10.93 47.20
CA LEU A 36 -14.26 -10.84 48.11
C LEU A 36 -14.36 -9.56 48.95
N GLU A 37 -14.21 -9.75 50.26
CA GLU A 37 -14.28 -8.74 51.32
C GLU A 37 -13.13 -7.71 51.24
N PRO A 38 -13.36 -6.45 51.65
CA PRO A 38 -12.31 -5.46 51.81
C PRO A 38 -11.86 -5.38 53.28
N SER A 39 -10.69 -5.92 53.60
CA SER A 39 -10.07 -5.68 54.92
C SER A 39 -8.56 -5.75 54.88
N ILE A 40 -7.88 -4.65 54.53
CA ILE A 40 -6.49 -4.43 54.95
C ILE A 40 -6.32 -2.97 55.41
N PHE A 41 -6.43 -2.84 56.73
CA PHE A 41 -5.65 -2.03 57.64
C PHE A 41 -4.80 -0.86 57.12
N ALA A 42 -5.09 0.28 57.74
CA ALA A 42 -4.27 1.48 57.86
C ALA A 42 -2.79 1.18 58.14
N GLN A 43 -1.94 1.54 57.19
CA GLN A 43 -0.52 1.80 57.44
C GLN A 43 -0.30 3.29 57.66
N GLN A 44 0.43 3.58 58.73
CA GLN A 44 0.92 4.88 59.15
C GLN A 44 1.68 5.58 58.00
N PRO A 45 1.50 6.89 57.76
CA PRO A 45 2.28 7.60 56.76
C PRO A 45 3.75 7.64 57.21
N ALA A 46 4.60 6.89 56.51
CA ALA A 46 6.04 7.05 56.60
C ALA A 46 6.38 8.51 56.26
N SER A 47 7.26 9.10 57.07
CA SER A 47 7.78 10.45 56.90
C SER A 47 8.22 10.67 55.45
N LEU A 48 7.76 11.78 54.87
CA LEU A 48 8.21 12.33 53.59
C LEU A 48 9.68 12.75 53.71
N GLU A 49 10.59 11.78 53.71
CA GLU A 49 11.94 12.01 53.22
C GLU A 49 11.78 12.44 51.76
N GLU A 50 12.27 13.64 51.44
CA GLU A 50 12.32 14.17 50.07
C GLU A 50 12.99 13.13 49.18
N LEU A 51 12.17 12.30 48.53
CA LEU A 51 12.59 11.51 47.41
C LEU A 51 13.14 12.52 46.41
N ASP A 52 14.46 12.52 46.25
CA ASP A 52 15.17 13.24 45.22
C ASP A 52 14.68 12.70 43.86
N LEU A 53 13.55 13.25 43.42
CA LEU A 53 12.96 13.13 42.10
C LEU A 53 13.83 13.95 41.13
N SER A 54 15.15 13.78 41.17
CA SER A 54 15.96 14.01 40.00
C SER A 54 15.23 13.26 38.88
N PRO A 55 14.76 13.95 37.81
CA PRO A 55 14.03 13.30 36.76
C PRO A 55 14.99 12.26 36.21
N SER A 56 14.76 11.01 36.60
CA SER A 56 15.38 9.85 35.99
C SER A 56 15.26 10.12 34.52
N THR A 57 16.42 10.31 33.89
CA THR A 57 16.55 10.52 32.46
C THR A 57 16.25 9.18 31.81
N PHE A 58 14.99 8.74 31.94
CA PHE A 58 14.44 7.58 31.26
C PHE A 58 14.47 7.95 29.78
N ALA A 59 15.58 7.61 29.13
CA ALA A 59 15.68 7.65 27.70
C ALA A 59 14.43 6.93 27.15
N PRO A 60 13.70 7.54 26.21
CA PRO A 60 12.47 6.96 25.70
C PRO A 60 12.76 5.53 25.22
N ARG A 61 11.94 4.58 25.69
CA ARG A 61 12.13 3.15 25.40
C ARG A 61 12.07 2.94 23.89
N HIS A 62 13.14 2.40 23.31
CA HIS A 62 13.21 2.08 21.88
C HIS A 62 12.06 1.15 21.48
N LYS A 63 11.32 1.50 20.42
CA LYS A 63 10.15 0.74 19.92
C LYS A 63 10.58 -0.20 18.78
N ASN A 64 9.94 -1.36 18.64
CA ASN A 64 10.28 -2.32 17.57
C ASN A 64 9.49 -2.00 16.29
N PRO A 65 10.16 -1.65 15.17
CA PRO A 65 9.46 -1.26 13.94
C PRO A 65 8.75 -2.43 13.27
N PHE A 66 9.25 -3.66 13.38
CA PHE A 66 8.59 -4.82 12.80
C PHE A 66 7.33 -5.19 13.55
N LEU A 67 7.27 -4.94 14.88
CA LEU A 67 6.04 -5.08 15.65
C LEU A 67 4.99 -4.06 15.19
N ALA A 68 5.36 -2.79 15.01
CA ALA A 68 4.44 -1.77 14.53
C ALA A 68 3.93 -2.04 13.11
N VAL A 69 4.80 -2.53 12.23
CA VAL A 69 4.43 -3.01 10.88
C VAL A 69 3.47 -4.18 10.96
N GLY A 70 3.79 -5.21 11.75
CA GLY A 70 2.94 -6.39 11.91
C GLY A 70 1.55 -6.03 12.44
N LEU A 71 1.48 -5.15 13.44
CA LEU A 71 0.23 -4.62 13.95
C LEU A 71 -0.56 -3.85 12.87
N SER A 72 0.11 -2.99 12.09
CA SER A 72 -0.55 -2.22 11.02
C SER A 72 -0.99 -3.06 9.84
N ALA A 73 -0.30 -4.17 9.56
CA ALA A 73 -0.68 -5.13 8.55
C ALA A 73 -1.92 -5.95 8.96
N LEU A 74 -2.12 -6.19 10.27
CA LEU A 74 -3.33 -6.82 10.79
C LEU A 74 -4.53 -5.87 10.70
N VAL A 75 -4.39 -4.66 11.25
CA VAL A 75 -5.42 -3.63 11.17
C VAL A 75 -4.73 -2.26 11.02
N PRO A 76 -5.01 -1.51 9.94
CA PRO A 76 -4.43 -0.20 9.72
C PRO A 76 -4.67 0.73 10.92
N GLY A 77 -3.58 1.22 11.52
CA GLY A 77 -3.62 2.10 12.70
C GLY A 77 -3.14 1.45 14.00
N LEU A 78 -3.15 0.12 14.16
CA LEU A 78 -2.66 -0.52 15.39
C LEU A 78 -1.17 -0.26 15.67
N GLY A 79 -0.34 -0.16 14.63
CA GLY A 79 1.06 0.23 14.82
C GLY A 79 1.22 1.66 15.37
N HIS A 80 0.27 2.54 15.09
CA HIS A 80 0.26 3.91 15.64
C HIS A 80 -0.29 3.95 17.06
N ILE A 81 -1.20 3.03 17.44
CA ILE A 81 -1.56 2.83 18.86
C ILE A 81 -0.35 2.37 19.65
N TYR A 82 0.44 1.43 19.11
CA TYR A 82 1.70 1.01 19.73
C TYR A 82 2.71 2.18 19.87
N LEU A 83 2.67 3.14 18.95
CA LEU A 83 3.45 4.37 19.02
C LEU A 83 2.89 5.42 19.99
N GLU A 84 1.67 5.26 20.50
CA GLU A 84 0.91 6.28 21.24
C GLU A 84 0.49 7.49 20.39
N GLU A 85 0.45 7.32 19.06
CA GLU A 85 0.03 8.33 18.08
C GLU A 85 -1.46 8.16 17.73
N TYR A 86 -2.33 8.37 18.71
CA TYR A 86 -3.77 8.08 18.62
C TYR A 86 -4.50 8.83 17.51
N LYS A 87 -4.03 10.04 17.16
CA LYS A 87 -4.64 10.82 16.07
C LYS A 87 -4.47 10.12 14.72
N THR A 88 -3.25 9.69 14.39
CA THR A 88 -2.96 8.96 13.16
C THR A 88 -3.62 7.58 13.17
N ALA A 89 -3.62 6.90 14.31
CA ALA A 89 -4.35 5.64 14.47
C ALA A 89 -5.84 5.80 14.17
N GLY A 90 -6.48 6.84 14.72
CA GLY A 90 -7.89 7.14 14.51
C GLY A 90 -8.22 7.41 13.04
N TYR A 91 -7.38 8.14 12.32
CA TYR A 91 -7.58 8.37 10.88
C TYR A 91 -7.46 7.08 10.06
N LEU A 92 -6.48 6.22 10.34
CA LEU A 92 -6.29 4.97 9.62
C LEU A 92 -7.43 3.97 9.92
N LEU A 93 -7.78 3.80 11.19
CA LEU A 93 -8.88 2.93 11.62
C LEU A 93 -10.21 3.42 11.06
N GLY A 94 -10.49 4.72 11.18
CA GLY A 94 -11.73 5.32 10.69
C GLY A 94 -11.86 5.22 9.18
N SER A 95 -10.78 5.45 8.43
CA SER A 95 -10.79 5.30 6.97
C SER A 95 -11.03 3.85 6.55
N THR A 96 -10.32 2.89 7.17
CA THR A 96 -10.51 1.46 6.90
C THR A 96 -11.93 1.01 7.24
N GLY A 97 -12.48 1.43 8.39
CA GLY A 97 -13.85 1.11 8.78
C GLY A 97 -14.88 1.69 7.82
N LEU A 98 -14.70 2.95 7.39
CA LEU A 98 -15.57 3.60 6.41
C LEU A 98 -15.56 2.85 5.07
N PHE A 99 -14.38 2.65 4.47
CA PHE A 99 -14.28 1.99 3.16
C PHE A 99 -14.65 0.51 3.22
N GLY A 100 -14.36 -0.18 4.33
CA GLY A 100 -14.83 -1.53 4.58
C GLY A 100 -16.37 -1.57 4.60
N GLY A 101 -17.01 -0.74 5.40
CA GLY A 101 -18.47 -0.66 5.47
C GLY A 101 -19.13 -0.33 4.12
N LEU A 102 -18.55 0.59 3.36
CA LEU A 102 -19.03 0.93 2.01
C LEU A 102 -18.81 -0.19 0.98
N SER A 103 -17.82 -1.06 1.18
CA SER A 103 -17.54 -2.19 0.29
C SER A 103 -18.55 -3.33 0.43
N TYR A 104 -19.16 -3.48 1.62
CA TYR A 104 -20.16 -4.51 1.92
C TYR A 104 -21.59 -3.98 1.93
N SER A 105 -21.82 -2.75 1.45
CA SER A 105 -23.17 -2.19 1.38
C SER A 105 -23.90 -2.70 0.14
N ASP A 106 -25.00 -3.43 0.37
CA ASP A 106 -25.90 -3.93 -0.69
C ASP A 106 -26.61 -2.81 -1.48
N VAL A 107 -26.55 -1.57 -0.98
CA VAL A 107 -27.17 -0.40 -1.62
C VAL A 107 -26.30 0.16 -2.75
N LEU A 108 -25.00 -0.19 -2.77
CA LEU A 108 -24.02 0.39 -3.68
C LEU A 108 -23.76 -0.52 -4.89
N ASN A 109 -23.53 0.09 -6.05
CA ASN A 109 -23.16 -0.62 -7.27
C ASN A 109 -21.79 -1.32 -7.11
N GLU A 110 -21.61 -2.50 -7.72
CA GLU A 110 -20.38 -3.29 -7.73
C GLU A 110 -19.10 -2.49 -8.05
N ASN A 111 -19.16 -1.55 -9.01
CA ASN A 111 -18.02 -0.69 -9.35
C ASN A 111 -17.61 0.21 -8.18
N PHE A 112 -18.58 0.71 -7.43
CA PHE A 112 -18.33 1.53 -6.25
C PHE A 112 -17.76 0.67 -5.10
N GLN A 113 -18.29 -0.53 -4.89
CA GLN A 113 -17.73 -1.49 -3.92
C GLN A 113 -16.27 -1.85 -4.25
N ALA A 114 -15.97 -2.16 -5.51
CA ALA A 114 -14.60 -2.45 -5.96
C ALA A 114 -13.65 -1.26 -5.75
N SER A 115 -14.12 -0.04 -6.04
CA SER A 115 -13.36 1.20 -5.80
C SER A 115 -13.03 1.41 -4.32
N ASN A 116 -13.96 1.08 -3.42
CA ASN A 116 -13.74 1.17 -1.97
C ASN A 116 -12.77 0.10 -1.49
N LEU A 117 -12.82 -1.13 -2.01
CA LEU A 117 -11.86 -2.18 -1.69
C LEU A 117 -10.43 -1.79 -2.09
N ILE A 118 -10.27 -1.25 -3.30
CA ILE A 118 -8.97 -0.73 -3.78
C ILE A 118 -8.48 0.41 -2.87
N THR A 119 -9.38 1.32 -2.48
CA THR A 119 -9.03 2.43 -1.59
C THR A 119 -8.62 1.92 -0.20
N MET A 120 -9.36 0.96 0.35
CA MET A 120 -9.06 0.31 1.64
C MET A 120 -7.72 -0.44 1.61
N GLN A 121 -7.42 -1.15 0.53
CA GLN A 121 -6.11 -1.78 0.31
C GLN A 121 -5.01 -0.72 0.36
N ASN A 122 -5.16 0.40 -0.36
CA ASN A 122 -4.16 1.46 -0.41
C ASN A 122 -3.98 2.19 0.93
N VAL A 123 -5.05 2.36 1.71
CA VAL A 123 -4.97 2.85 3.10
C VAL A 123 -4.15 1.89 3.95
N SER A 124 -4.34 0.58 3.80
CA SER A 124 -3.57 -0.44 4.51
C SER A 124 -2.08 -0.39 4.13
N LEU A 125 -1.77 -0.30 2.84
CA LEU A 125 -0.40 -0.19 2.32
C LEU A 125 0.31 1.06 2.85
N TYR A 126 -0.35 2.22 2.82
CA TYR A 126 0.16 3.45 3.43
C TYR A 126 0.34 3.31 4.94
N GLY A 127 -0.62 2.66 5.63
CA GLY A 127 -0.56 2.45 7.08
C GLY A 127 0.67 1.66 7.53
N ILE A 128 1.06 0.62 6.76
CA ILE A 128 2.28 -0.16 6.99
C ILE A 128 3.53 0.73 6.89
N TYR A 129 3.62 1.53 5.82
CA TYR A 129 4.72 2.49 5.62
C TYR A 129 4.79 3.51 6.75
N ALA A 130 3.67 4.16 7.07
CA ALA A 130 3.60 5.18 8.10
C ALA A 130 4.07 4.63 9.46
N ALA A 131 3.62 3.44 9.85
CA ALA A 131 4.06 2.80 11.09
C ALA A 131 5.58 2.51 11.09
N TYR A 132 6.13 2.04 9.97
CA TYR A 132 7.57 1.81 9.85
C TYR A 132 8.37 3.12 9.94
N ARG A 133 7.95 4.15 9.21
CA ARG A 133 8.55 5.50 9.19
C ARG A 133 8.54 6.14 10.58
N ASP A 134 7.41 6.06 11.27
CA ASP A 134 7.20 6.77 12.52
C ASP A 134 7.92 6.08 13.68
N VAL A 135 7.98 4.74 13.73
CA VAL A 135 8.85 4.04 14.69
C VAL A 135 10.32 4.36 14.46
N ARG A 136 10.77 4.35 13.20
CA ARG A 136 12.16 4.70 12.88
C ARG A 136 12.48 6.14 13.29
N SER A 137 11.56 7.08 13.04
CA SER A 137 11.70 8.47 13.46
C SER A 137 11.70 8.62 14.98
N TYR A 138 10.82 7.91 15.69
CA TYR A 138 10.76 7.87 17.16
C TYR A 138 12.08 7.35 17.75
N ASN A 139 12.66 6.31 17.15
CA ASN A 139 13.97 5.76 17.52
C ASN A 139 15.15 6.59 16.99
N ARG A 140 14.92 7.78 16.43
CA ARG A 140 15.95 8.66 15.86
C ARG A 140 16.82 8.00 14.80
N GLU A 141 16.26 7.03 14.06
CA GLU A 141 16.95 6.25 13.03
C GLU A 141 18.17 5.45 13.57
N GLU A 142 18.27 5.25 14.89
CA GLU A 142 19.42 4.57 15.47
C GLU A 142 19.51 3.12 14.99
N GLY A 143 20.69 2.71 14.51
CA GLY A 143 20.94 1.35 14.01
C GLY A 143 20.50 1.09 12.57
N TYR A 144 20.12 2.13 11.82
CA TYR A 144 19.79 2.06 10.39
C TYR A 144 20.86 2.74 9.53
N PHE A 145 21.21 2.11 8.40
CA PHE A 145 22.19 2.65 7.45
C PHE A 145 21.52 3.31 6.25
N TYR A 146 20.36 2.81 5.83
CA TYR A 146 19.63 3.34 4.69
C TYR A 146 18.79 4.54 5.14
N LYS A 147 18.95 5.66 4.44
CA LYS A 147 18.13 6.86 4.64
C LYS A 147 16.76 6.66 4.01
N MET A 148 15.76 6.33 4.83
CA MET A 148 14.41 6.12 4.33
C MET A 148 13.70 7.44 3.97
N PRO A 149 12.72 7.41 3.04
CA PRO A 149 11.81 8.53 2.80
C PRO A 149 10.97 8.87 4.03
N LYS A 150 10.76 10.17 4.28
CA LYS A 150 10.04 10.69 5.45
C LYS A 150 8.75 11.44 5.11
N ASP A 151 8.27 11.31 3.88
CA ASP A 151 7.11 12.05 3.39
C ASP A 151 5.86 11.70 4.20
N SER A 152 5.10 12.73 4.59
CA SER A 152 3.81 12.57 5.26
C SER A 152 2.70 12.18 4.27
N PHE A 153 1.53 11.76 4.76
CA PHE A 153 0.37 11.51 3.90
C PHE A 153 0.05 12.74 3.01
N ALA A 154 0.04 13.93 3.62
CA ALA A 154 -0.23 15.18 2.91
C ALA A 154 0.81 15.45 1.82
N ASP A 155 2.09 15.21 2.10
CA ASP A 155 3.16 15.33 1.11
C ASP A 155 2.89 14.48 -0.13
N LEU A 156 2.45 13.23 0.07
CA LEU A 156 2.18 12.28 -1.02
C LEU A 156 0.90 12.62 -1.78
N VAL A 157 -0.16 13.04 -1.09
CA VAL A 157 -1.41 13.49 -1.73
C VAL A 157 -1.17 14.68 -2.65
N TRP A 158 -0.31 15.61 -2.23
CA TRP A 158 -0.01 16.80 -3.02
C TRP A 158 1.05 16.56 -4.09
N ALA A 159 1.90 15.53 -3.98
CA ALA A 159 3.02 15.31 -4.88
C ALA A 159 2.65 15.30 -6.39
N PRO A 160 1.56 14.62 -6.83
CA PRO A 160 1.12 14.64 -8.22
C PRO A 160 0.73 16.02 -8.74
N PHE A 161 0.45 16.99 -7.86
CA PHE A 161 0.01 18.33 -8.23
C PHE A 161 1.07 19.41 -7.94
N GLN A 162 2.18 19.03 -7.33
CA GLN A 162 3.25 19.96 -7.00
C GLN A 162 4.12 20.25 -8.23
N TRP A 163 4.11 21.50 -8.67
CA TRP A 163 4.95 21.95 -9.79
C TRP A 163 6.46 21.66 -9.58
N SER A 164 6.94 21.72 -8.34
CA SER A 164 8.33 21.38 -7.99
C SER A 164 8.69 19.92 -8.23
N VAL A 165 7.71 19.02 -8.16
CA VAL A 165 7.85 17.59 -8.46
C VAL A 165 7.70 17.38 -9.96
N LEU A 166 6.60 17.90 -10.53
CA LEU A 166 6.27 17.68 -11.94
C LEU A 166 7.34 18.23 -12.88
N LYS A 167 7.92 19.40 -12.63
CA LYS A 167 8.93 19.99 -13.55
C LYS A 167 10.24 19.20 -13.65
N LYS A 168 10.45 18.17 -12.82
CA LYS A 168 11.67 17.37 -12.84
C LYS A 168 11.71 16.52 -14.12
N PRO A 169 12.82 16.51 -14.88
CA PRO A 169 12.91 15.79 -16.14
C PRO A 169 12.74 14.27 -15.95
N GLU A 170 13.06 13.73 -14.78
CA GLU A 170 12.86 12.33 -14.47
C GLU A 170 11.36 11.98 -14.30
N VAL A 171 10.53 12.92 -13.87
CA VAL A 171 9.08 12.69 -13.76
C VAL A 171 8.44 12.73 -15.15
N TRP A 172 8.61 13.81 -15.92
CA TRP A 172 8.03 13.87 -17.28
C TRP A 172 8.67 12.89 -18.26
N GLY A 173 9.99 12.73 -18.22
CA GLY A 173 10.71 11.77 -19.04
C GLY A 173 10.32 10.33 -18.69
N GLY A 174 10.17 10.03 -17.40
CA GLY A 174 9.64 8.75 -16.92
C GLY A 174 8.20 8.52 -17.41
N PHE A 175 7.34 9.53 -17.34
CA PHE A 175 5.94 9.43 -17.75
C PHE A 175 5.81 9.17 -19.26
N LEU A 176 6.47 9.98 -20.09
CA LEU A 176 6.48 9.80 -21.54
C LEU A 176 7.15 8.48 -21.95
N GLY A 177 8.23 8.11 -21.27
CA GLY A 177 8.91 6.83 -21.48
C GLY A 177 8.01 5.65 -21.15
N ALA A 178 7.29 5.70 -20.02
CA ALA A 178 6.35 4.67 -19.61
C ALA A 178 5.19 4.52 -20.60
N LEU A 179 4.58 5.63 -21.03
CA LEU A 179 3.53 5.60 -22.06
C LEU A 179 4.03 5.05 -23.40
N THR A 180 5.24 5.43 -23.81
CA THR A 180 5.85 4.94 -25.06
C THR A 180 6.16 3.45 -24.98
N LEU A 181 6.68 2.97 -23.84
CA LEU A 181 6.93 1.55 -23.61
C LEU A 181 5.64 0.75 -23.58
N ALA A 182 4.59 1.25 -22.90
CA ALA A 182 3.29 0.60 -22.87
C ALA A 182 2.65 0.52 -24.26
N ALA A 183 2.66 1.62 -25.02
CA ALA A 183 2.16 1.66 -26.38
C ALA A 183 2.97 0.76 -27.33
N GLY A 184 4.31 0.77 -27.21
CA GLY A 184 5.20 -0.08 -27.99
C GLY A 184 5.00 -1.55 -27.68
N ALA A 185 4.92 -1.92 -26.40
CA ALA A 185 4.60 -3.27 -25.96
C ALA A 185 3.27 -3.71 -26.56
N GLN A 186 2.22 -2.90 -26.46
CA GLN A 186 0.92 -3.19 -27.04
C GLN A 186 0.98 -3.37 -28.57
N TYR A 187 1.70 -2.49 -29.29
CA TYR A 187 1.84 -2.55 -30.74
C TYR A 187 2.50 -3.86 -31.21
N PHE A 188 3.59 -4.27 -30.56
CA PHE A 188 4.31 -5.50 -30.91
C PHE A 188 3.61 -6.77 -30.41
N LEU A 189 2.82 -6.66 -29.34
CA LEU A 189 2.08 -7.79 -28.76
C LEU A 189 0.75 -8.11 -29.46
N SER A 190 0.23 -7.21 -30.30
CA SER A 190 -1.05 -7.39 -31.00
C SER A 190 -0.91 -7.29 -32.54
N PRO A 191 -0.14 -8.17 -33.20
CA PRO A 191 0.09 -8.07 -34.63
C PRO A 191 -1.11 -8.46 -35.53
N GLU A 192 -2.14 -9.13 -35.01
CA GLU A 192 -3.31 -9.53 -35.83
C GLU A 192 -4.66 -9.31 -35.15
N LYS A 193 -5.58 -8.71 -35.94
CA LYS A 193 -7.03 -8.50 -35.77
C LYS A 193 -7.46 -7.53 -34.66
N THR A 194 -7.58 -6.27 -35.05
CA THR A 194 -8.55 -5.29 -34.56
C THR A 194 -9.99 -5.75 -34.87
N GLU A 195 -10.39 -6.96 -34.47
CA GLU A 195 -11.81 -7.20 -34.26
C GLU A 195 -12.21 -6.42 -33.01
N CYS A 196 -13.18 -5.53 -33.20
CA CYS A 196 -13.73 -4.66 -32.17
C CYS A 196 -14.42 -5.55 -31.12
N ALA A 197 -13.64 -6.21 -30.27
CA ALA A 197 -14.11 -7.06 -29.21
C ALA A 197 -14.62 -6.17 -28.07
N ALA A 198 -15.76 -5.53 -28.31
CA ALA A 198 -16.56 -4.80 -27.34
C ALA A 198 -17.19 -5.72 -26.26
N ASN A 199 -16.76 -6.98 -26.19
CA ASN A 199 -17.30 -8.00 -25.28
C ASN A 199 -16.44 -8.25 -24.05
N HIS A 200 -15.34 -7.54 -23.86
CA HIS A 200 -14.72 -7.54 -22.54
C HIS A 200 -15.54 -6.62 -21.62
N SER A 201 -16.19 -7.26 -20.65
CA SER A 201 -16.65 -6.65 -19.40
C SER A 201 -15.44 -6.06 -18.67
N SER A 202 -14.91 -4.96 -19.19
CA SER A 202 -13.91 -4.17 -18.48
C SER A 202 -14.68 -3.50 -17.36
N LYS A 203 -14.48 -3.99 -16.13
CA LYS A 203 -14.87 -3.24 -14.94
C LYS A 203 -14.36 -1.81 -15.14
N MET A 204 -15.28 -0.85 -15.14
CA MET A 204 -14.96 0.53 -15.47
C MET A 204 -14.15 1.11 -14.33
N THR A 205 -12.83 1.15 -14.47
CA THR A 205 -11.95 1.76 -13.48
C THR A 205 -12.10 3.27 -13.56
N PHE A 206 -12.57 3.88 -12.49
CA PHE A 206 -12.68 5.33 -12.41
C PHE A 206 -11.28 5.97 -12.38
N PRO A 207 -10.94 6.91 -13.29
CA PRO A 207 -9.57 7.42 -13.41
C PRO A 207 -8.97 8.00 -12.13
N LEU A 208 -9.79 8.59 -11.25
CA LEU A 208 -9.28 9.16 -9.99
C LEU A 208 -8.79 8.10 -8.99
N LEU A 209 -9.05 6.80 -9.21
CA LEU A 209 -8.46 5.74 -8.40
C LEU A 209 -6.95 5.63 -8.55
N ALA A 210 -6.37 6.20 -9.62
CA ALA A 210 -4.92 6.21 -9.83
C ALA A 210 -4.15 6.91 -8.71
N PHE A 211 -4.74 7.93 -8.08
CA PHE A 211 -4.09 8.69 -7.01
C PHE A 211 -3.91 7.88 -5.71
N PRO A 212 -4.96 7.26 -5.12
CA PRO A 212 -4.78 6.40 -3.96
C PRO A 212 -3.90 5.18 -4.27
N VAL A 213 -3.97 4.61 -5.48
CA VAL A 213 -3.07 3.51 -5.93
C VAL A 213 -1.61 3.95 -5.89
N GLY A 214 -1.27 5.05 -6.56
CA GLY A 214 0.10 5.57 -6.56
C GLY A 214 0.61 5.89 -5.15
N ILE A 215 -0.23 6.42 -4.25
CA ILE A 215 0.15 6.70 -2.86
C ILE A 215 0.40 5.40 -2.09
N GLY A 216 -0.55 4.47 -2.10
CA GLY A 216 -0.49 3.25 -1.30
C GLY A 216 0.64 2.33 -1.73
N GLU A 217 0.73 2.04 -3.02
CA GLU A 217 1.74 1.14 -3.56
C GLU A 217 3.16 1.69 -3.39
N GLU A 218 3.42 2.96 -3.74
CA GLU A 218 4.75 3.53 -3.55
C GLU A 218 5.14 3.61 -2.07
N SER A 219 4.19 3.94 -1.19
CA SER A 219 4.43 3.90 0.25
C SER A 219 4.88 2.51 0.70
N PHE A 220 4.19 1.46 0.28
CA PHE A 220 4.55 0.10 0.69
C PHE A 220 5.85 -0.40 0.04
N PHE A 221 5.96 -0.35 -1.28
CA PHE A 221 7.11 -0.94 -1.97
C PHE A 221 8.38 -0.10 -1.80
N ARG A 222 8.28 1.23 -1.91
CA ARG A 222 9.45 2.13 -1.90
C ARG A 222 9.67 2.77 -0.54
N GLY A 223 8.60 2.98 0.22
CA GLY A 223 8.68 3.53 1.57
C GLY A 223 8.97 2.47 2.66
N TYR A 224 8.51 1.23 2.49
CA TYR A 224 8.72 0.15 3.48
C TYR A 224 9.65 -0.97 2.99
N LEU A 225 9.27 -1.71 1.94
CA LEU A 225 10.01 -2.89 1.49
C LEU A 225 11.43 -2.55 1.02
N GLN A 226 11.58 -1.50 0.22
CA GLN A 226 12.89 -1.08 -0.29
C GLN A 226 13.87 -0.74 0.86
N PRO A 227 13.56 0.16 1.82
CA PRO A 227 14.43 0.41 2.97
C PRO A 227 14.72 -0.86 3.77
N MET A 228 13.70 -1.68 4.03
CA MET A 228 13.86 -2.93 4.79
C MET A 228 14.87 -3.87 4.13
N PHE A 229 14.75 -4.09 2.82
CA PHE A 229 15.72 -4.88 2.06
C PHE A 229 17.08 -4.20 1.94
N SER A 230 17.14 -2.87 1.85
CA SER A 230 18.40 -2.12 1.82
C SER A 230 19.19 -2.25 3.12
N GLU A 231 18.54 -2.37 4.27
CA GLU A 231 19.21 -2.66 5.56
C GLU A 231 19.79 -4.07 5.63
N TRP A 232 19.24 -5.03 4.88
CA TRP A 232 19.72 -6.41 4.82
C TRP A 232 20.78 -6.64 3.75
N LEU A 233 20.75 -5.83 2.70
CA LEU A 233 21.60 -5.97 1.52
C LEU A 233 22.38 -4.68 1.28
N THR A 234 22.09 -4.02 0.15
CA THR A 234 22.64 -2.75 -0.28
C THR A 234 21.47 -1.90 -0.80
N PRO A 235 21.65 -0.59 -1.03
CA PRO A 235 20.63 0.23 -1.68
C PRO A 235 20.10 -0.39 -2.99
N TRP A 236 21.00 -0.88 -3.84
CA TRP A 236 20.63 -1.54 -5.10
C TRP A 236 19.93 -2.89 -4.88
N GLY A 237 20.38 -3.69 -3.91
CA GLY A 237 19.69 -4.92 -3.54
C GLY A 237 18.24 -4.67 -3.08
N GLY A 238 18.01 -3.59 -2.33
CA GLY A 238 16.67 -3.18 -1.90
C GLY A 238 15.79 -2.71 -3.04
N ILE A 239 16.33 -1.94 -3.99
CA ILE A 239 15.62 -1.55 -5.22
C ILE A 239 15.23 -2.80 -6.02
N ILE A 240 16.16 -3.72 -6.27
CA ILE A 240 15.89 -4.93 -7.07
C ILE A 240 14.81 -5.79 -6.42
N LEU A 241 14.94 -6.11 -5.12
CA LEU A 241 13.99 -6.99 -4.44
C LEU A 241 12.60 -6.35 -4.28
N SER A 242 12.51 -5.06 -3.95
CA SER A 242 11.22 -4.37 -3.89
C SER A 242 10.54 -4.27 -5.25
N SER A 243 11.31 -4.15 -6.34
CA SER A 243 10.78 -4.12 -7.72
C SER A 243 10.27 -5.49 -8.16
N LEU A 244 10.97 -6.57 -7.80
CA LEU A 244 10.50 -7.93 -8.01
C LEU A 244 9.22 -8.21 -7.21
N ALA A 245 9.15 -7.75 -5.95
CA ALA A 245 7.94 -7.85 -5.14
C ALA A 245 6.78 -7.05 -5.75
N PHE A 246 7.06 -5.85 -6.28
CA PHE A 246 6.08 -5.03 -7.01
C PHE A 246 5.52 -5.76 -8.22
N GLY A 247 6.39 -6.30 -9.08
CA GLY A 247 5.98 -7.15 -10.20
C GLY A 247 5.18 -8.38 -9.74
N ALA A 248 5.64 -9.09 -8.70
CA ALA A 248 4.96 -10.26 -8.18
C ALA A 248 3.55 -9.96 -7.67
N ALA A 249 3.30 -8.79 -7.07
CA ALA A 249 1.97 -8.37 -6.64
C ALA A 249 0.97 -8.25 -7.81
N HIS A 250 1.47 -8.08 -9.03
CA HIS A 250 0.67 -7.99 -10.25
C HIS A 250 0.46 -9.34 -10.95
N LEU A 251 0.96 -10.46 -10.40
CA LEU A 251 0.71 -11.79 -10.96
C LEU A 251 -0.78 -12.14 -11.00
N GLY A 252 -1.55 -11.66 -10.00
CA GLY A 252 -2.98 -11.93 -9.89
C GLY A 252 -3.79 -11.46 -11.10
N ASN A 253 -3.34 -10.41 -11.78
CA ASN A 253 -4.07 -9.83 -12.90
C ASN A 253 -4.21 -10.80 -14.08
N GLY A 254 -3.23 -11.67 -14.29
CA GLY A 254 -3.25 -12.67 -15.36
C GLY A 254 -4.17 -13.86 -15.11
N LEU A 255 -4.66 -14.05 -13.87
CA LEU A 255 -5.40 -15.27 -13.48
C LEU A 255 -6.71 -15.45 -14.25
N PHE A 256 -7.37 -14.36 -14.59
CA PHE A 256 -8.68 -14.35 -15.27
C PHE A 256 -8.57 -14.04 -16.77
N MET A 257 -7.35 -13.96 -17.32
CA MET A 257 -7.13 -13.75 -18.75
C MET A 257 -7.15 -15.06 -19.52
N GLU A 258 -7.55 -15.02 -20.79
CA GLU A 258 -7.45 -16.15 -21.71
C GLU A 258 -5.99 -16.64 -21.84
N PRO A 259 -5.73 -17.94 -22.10
CA PRO A 259 -4.37 -18.51 -22.05
C PRO A 259 -3.33 -17.75 -22.88
N GLU A 260 -3.70 -17.28 -24.07
CA GLU A 260 -2.80 -16.51 -24.94
C GLU A 260 -2.51 -15.11 -24.38
N GLN A 261 -3.55 -14.39 -23.94
CA GLN A 261 -3.41 -13.08 -23.31
C GLN A 261 -2.57 -13.17 -22.04
N ARG A 262 -2.81 -14.19 -21.21
CA ARG A 262 -2.06 -14.48 -20.00
C ARG A 262 -0.57 -14.75 -20.27
N ALA A 263 -0.27 -15.54 -21.30
CA ALA A 263 1.10 -15.81 -21.71
C ALA A 263 1.82 -14.51 -22.15
N ARG A 264 1.14 -13.64 -22.90
CA ARG A 264 1.67 -12.32 -23.30
C ARG A 264 1.85 -11.38 -22.10
N TYR A 265 0.88 -11.36 -21.19
CA TYR A 265 0.94 -10.57 -19.96
C TYR A 265 2.16 -10.96 -19.11
N TYR A 266 2.37 -12.25 -18.85
CA TYR A 266 3.52 -12.69 -18.04
C TYR A 266 4.87 -12.56 -18.76
N SER A 267 4.92 -12.71 -20.09
CA SER A 267 6.18 -12.62 -20.84
C SER A 267 6.63 -11.19 -21.15
N VAL A 268 5.71 -10.22 -21.21
CA VAL A 268 6.03 -8.83 -21.56
C VAL A 268 5.47 -7.82 -20.57
N GLY A 269 4.17 -7.87 -20.24
CA GLY A 269 3.54 -6.93 -19.31
C GLY A 269 4.19 -6.93 -17.93
N LEU A 270 4.36 -8.11 -17.34
CA LEU A 270 4.93 -8.28 -16.00
C LEU A 270 6.41 -7.80 -15.92
N PRO A 271 7.30 -8.12 -16.89
CA PRO A 271 8.62 -7.48 -16.96
C PRO A 271 8.58 -5.94 -17.08
N VAL A 272 7.65 -5.37 -17.86
CA VAL A 272 7.49 -3.92 -17.98
C VAL A 272 7.08 -3.30 -16.64
N ILE A 273 6.07 -3.88 -15.97
CA ILE A 273 5.63 -3.47 -14.62
C ILE A 273 6.80 -3.55 -13.63
N THR A 274 7.57 -4.64 -13.64
CA THR A 274 8.77 -4.81 -12.80
C THR A 274 9.84 -3.76 -13.10
N SER A 275 9.96 -3.32 -14.36
CA SER A 275 10.90 -2.28 -14.77
C SER A 275 10.48 -0.89 -14.29
N PHE A 276 9.17 -0.59 -14.27
CA PHE A 276 8.65 0.60 -13.57
C PHE A 276 8.88 0.50 -12.06
N GLY A 277 8.66 -0.70 -11.51
CA GLY A 277 9.24 -1.22 -10.27
C GLY A 277 10.56 -0.55 -9.89
N PHE A 278 11.55 -0.86 -10.71
CA PHE A 278 12.94 -0.45 -10.58
C PHE A 278 13.14 1.05 -10.76
N TYR A 279 12.48 1.65 -11.75
CA TYR A 279 12.59 3.09 -12.01
C TYR A 279 12.11 3.93 -10.83
N PHE A 280 10.96 3.57 -10.23
CA PHE A 280 10.43 4.24 -9.05
C PHE A 280 11.32 4.05 -7.82
N GLY A 281 11.91 2.85 -7.67
CA GLY A 281 12.87 2.59 -6.60
C GLY A 281 14.15 3.43 -6.73
N TRP A 282 14.65 3.60 -7.96
CA TRP A 282 15.77 4.49 -8.25
C TRP A 282 15.44 5.97 -7.97
N LEU A 283 14.26 6.45 -8.39
CA LEU A 283 13.79 7.81 -8.07
C LEU A 283 13.76 8.05 -6.56
N THR A 284 13.22 7.09 -5.82
CA THR A 284 13.12 7.16 -4.35
C THR A 284 14.51 7.22 -3.72
N TYR A 285 15.42 6.36 -4.15
CA TYR A 285 16.80 6.33 -3.64
C TYR A 285 17.54 7.64 -3.94
N LYS A 286 17.42 8.17 -5.16
CA LYS A 286 18.06 9.42 -5.57
C LYS A 286 17.57 10.62 -4.76
N ASN A 287 16.26 10.73 -4.55
CA ASN A 287 15.65 11.91 -3.95
C ASN A 287 15.48 11.81 -2.43
N CYS A 288 15.62 10.60 -1.85
CA CYS A 288 15.25 10.32 -0.47
C CYS A 288 13.80 10.74 -0.14
N SER A 289 12.91 10.64 -1.14
CA SER A 289 11.51 11.04 -1.08
C SER A 289 10.70 10.15 -2.02
N LEU A 290 9.44 9.90 -1.67
CA LEU A 290 8.46 9.19 -2.49
C LEU A 290 7.69 10.11 -3.44
N LYS A 291 7.85 11.44 -3.34
CA LYS A 291 7.03 12.40 -4.09
C LYS A 291 7.08 12.17 -5.59
N GLU A 292 8.28 11.99 -6.14
CA GLU A 292 8.45 11.79 -7.58
C GLU A 292 7.88 10.45 -8.05
N SER A 293 8.07 9.37 -7.28
CA SER A 293 7.53 8.06 -7.66
C SER A 293 6.01 8.05 -7.56
N VAL A 294 5.43 8.61 -6.50
CA VAL A 294 3.98 8.76 -6.33
C VAL A 294 3.38 9.60 -7.47
N ALA A 295 3.99 10.74 -7.78
CA ALA A 295 3.51 11.60 -8.87
C ALA A 295 3.53 10.87 -10.22
N LEU A 296 4.65 10.22 -10.54
CA LEU A 296 4.81 9.50 -11.79
C LEU A 296 3.84 8.31 -11.89
N HIS A 297 3.75 7.49 -10.84
CA HIS A 297 2.86 6.32 -10.79
C HIS A 297 1.39 6.77 -10.94
N ALA A 298 0.95 7.74 -10.14
CA ALA A 298 -0.42 8.25 -10.19
C ALA A 298 -0.79 8.83 -11.57
N TRP A 299 0.09 9.61 -12.21
CA TRP A 299 -0.21 10.17 -13.53
C TRP A 299 -0.19 9.12 -14.63
N TYR A 300 0.73 8.16 -14.56
CA TYR A 300 0.76 7.02 -15.48
C TYR A 300 -0.56 6.23 -15.43
N ASP A 301 -0.97 5.81 -14.23
CA ASP A 301 -2.22 5.09 -14.03
C ASP A 301 -3.44 5.92 -14.41
N PHE A 302 -3.45 7.21 -14.07
CA PHE A 302 -4.54 8.11 -14.44
C PHE A 302 -4.71 8.16 -15.96
N ALA A 303 -3.60 8.26 -16.71
CA ALA A 303 -3.64 8.26 -18.17
C ALA A 303 -4.17 6.93 -18.71
N LEU A 304 -3.72 5.79 -18.18
CA LEU A 304 -4.21 4.46 -18.58
C LEU A 304 -5.70 4.30 -18.29
N PHE A 305 -6.14 4.63 -17.07
CA PHE A 305 -7.53 4.52 -16.66
C PHE A 305 -8.42 5.47 -17.46
N LEU A 306 -7.95 6.68 -17.75
CA LEU A 306 -8.69 7.64 -18.58
C LEU A 306 -8.85 7.16 -20.01
N VAL A 307 -7.79 6.63 -20.63
CA VAL A 307 -7.87 6.06 -21.98
C VAL A 307 -8.81 4.86 -22.01
N SER A 308 -8.71 3.96 -21.03
CA SER A 308 -9.61 2.81 -20.90
C SER A 308 -11.06 3.26 -20.71
N TYR A 309 -11.32 4.20 -19.80
CA TYR A 309 -12.63 4.77 -19.55
C TYR A 309 -13.23 5.40 -20.83
N ALA A 310 -12.44 6.20 -21.54
CA ALA A 310 -12.87 6.84 -22.79
C ALA A 310 -13.15 5.82 -23.91
N ALA A 311 -12.34 4.76 -24.03
CA ALA A 311 -12.53 3.69 -25.01
C ALA A 311 -13.84 2.93 -24.75
N VAL A 312 -14.12 2.57 -23.49
CA VAL A 312 -15.36 1.88 -23.08
C VAL A 312 -16.59 2.75 -23.37
N GLN A 313 -16.54 4.04 -23.02
CA GLN A 313 -17.64 4.96 -23.31
C GLN A 313 -17.87 5.13 -24.82
N SER A 314 -16.81 5.22 -25.61
CA SER A 314 -16.89 5.35 -27.07
C SER A 314 -17.51 4.12 -27.73
N ALA A 315 -17.21 2.93 -27.21
CA ALA A 315 -17.84 1.68 -27.62
C ALA A 315 -19.34 1.66 -27.26
N ALA A 316 -19.70 2.10 -26.06
CA ALA A 316 -21.10 2.13 -25.59
C ALA A 316 -22.00 3.07 -26.42
N VAL A 317 -21.46 4.15 -26.97
CA VAL A 317 -22.21 5.10 -27.83
C VAL A 317 -22.18 4.77 -29.32
N GLY A 318 -21.65 3.60 -29.71
CA GLY A 318 -21.62 3.15 -31.11
C GLY A 318 -20.73 3.99 -32.03
N LYS A 319 -19.75 4.73 -31.49
CA LYS A 319 -18.78 5.52 -32.25
C LYS A 319 -17.33 5.14 -31.87
N PRO A 320 -16.89 3.89 -32.09
CA PRO A 320 -15.52 3.51 -31.80
C PRO A 320 -14.60 4.21 -32.81
N SER A 321 -14.05 5.36 -32.41
CA SER A 321 -13.10 6.13 -33.24
C SER A 321 -11.68 5.52 -33.16
N PHE A 322 -11.41 4.73 -32.12
CA PHE A 322 -10.22 3.92 -31.89
C PHE A 322 -10.50 2.89 -30.79
N SER A 323 -9.80 1.75 -30.80
CA SER A 323 -9.85 0.72 -29.74
C SER A 323 -8.45 0.54 -29.18
N ILE A 324 -8.22 0.97 -27.95
CA ILE A 324 -7.01 0.68 -27.20
C ILE A 324 -7.41 -0.27 -26.07
N SER A 325 -6.95 -1.52 -26.16
CA SER A 325 -6.99 -2.46 -25.04
C SER A 325 -5.60 -2.43 -24.42
N ILE A 326 -5.51 -2.01 -23.16
CA ILE A 326 -4.29 -2.18 -22.37
C ILE A 326 -4.64 -3.26 -21.36
N PRO A 327 -4.14 -4.50 -21.52
CA PRO A 327 -4.37 -5.53 -20.53
C PRO A 327 -3.59 -5.14 -19.28
N PHE A 328 -4.31 -4.76 -18.23
CA PHE A 328 -3.78 -4.62 -16.89
C PHE A 328 -4.47 -5.57 -15.94
#